data_AF-A0A3C0K840-F1
#
_entry.id   AF-A0A3C0K840-F1
#
_cell.length_a   1.000
_cell.length_b   1.000
_cell.length_c   1.000
_cell.angle_alpha   90.00
_cell.angle_beta   90.00
_cell.angle_gamma   90.00
#
_symmetry.space_group_name_H-M   'P 1'
#
loop_
_entity.id
_entity.type
_entity.pdbx_description
1 polymer ?
#
loop_
_entity_poly.entity_id
_entity_poly.type
_entity_poly.pdbx_seq_one_letter_code
_entity_poly.pdbx_strand_id
1 'polypeptide(L)'
;MLSRLAAPILGIPRPAKRVIVLAVDASLCVLTVWLAYYLRLGEWVKISGEGFWQPQWAVAGSLALALPIFIVNGFYRAIFRYSGLAALMTIIKAVAVYGLLYASIFTAVGLEGVPRTIGLIQPMLLLLTVGASRMLARFWLGGV
;
A
#
# COMPACT_ATOMS: atom_id res chain seq x y z
N MET A 1 18.11 -19.45 -13.85
CA MET A 1 17.04 -18.98 -14.76
C MET A 1 16.43 -17.65 -14.31
N LEU A 2 16.23 -17.43 -13.00
CA LEU A 2 15.81 -16.14 -12.41
C LEU A 2 16.83 -14.99 -12.57
N SER A 3 18.12 -15.30 -12.70
CA SER A 3 19.21 -14.33 -12.85
C SER A 3 19.23 -13.58 -14.19
N ARG A 4 18.57 -14.08 -15.25
CA ARG A 4 18.53 -13.42 -16.56
C ARG A 4 17.53 -12.26 -16.65
N LEU A 5 16.62 -12.15 -15.67
CA LEU A 5 15.68 -11.02 -15.54
C LEU A 5 16.25 -9.88 -14.66
N ALA A 6 17.40 -10.08 -14.01
CA ALA A 6 18.02 -9.07 -13.16
C ALA A 6 18.82 -8.02 -13.98
N ALA A 7 19.39 -8.43 -15.12
CA ALA A 7 20.24 -7.57 -15.95
C ALA A 7 19.53 -6.34 -16.55
N PRO A 8 18.26 -6.41 -17.04
CA PRO A 8 17.56 -5.22 -17.53
C PRO A 8 17.20 -4.24 -16.41
N ILE A 9 16.96 -4.74 -15.18
CA ILE A 9 16.54 -3.94 -14.03
C ILE A 9 17.71 -3.10 -13.48
N LEU A 10 18.95 -3.54 -13.64
CA LEU A 10 20.13 -2.78 -13.20
C LEU A 10 20.35 -1.48 -14.00
N GLY A 11 19.96 -1.43 -15.28
CA GLY A 11 20.10 -0.26 -16.15
C GLY A 11 18.96 0.76 -16.09
N ILE A 12 17.86 0.45 -15.39
CA ILE A 12 16.67 1.32 -15.37
C ILE A 12 16.99 2.62 -14.61
N PRO A 13 16.75 3.80 -15.22
CA PRO A 13 16.97 5.08 -14.57
C PRO A 13 16.13 5.16 -13.28
N ARG A 14 16.72 5.75 -12.23
CA ARG A 14 16.10 5.88 -10.89
C ARG A 14 14.61 6.29 -10.88
N PRO A 15 14.10 7.18 -11.77
CA PRO A 15 12.67 7.48 -11.83
C PRO A 15 11.79 6.30 -12.30
N ALA A 16 12.24 5.45 -13.22
CA ALA A 16 11.41 4.36 -13.73
C ALA A 16 11.23 3.23 -12.70
N LYS A 17 12.24 2.96 -11.87
CA LYS A 17 12.08 2.10 -10.67
C LYS A 17 11.04 2.69 -9.70
N ARG A 18 10.94 4.02 -9.63
CA ARG A 18 9.91 4.69 -8.83
C ARG A 18 8.52 4.48 -9.39
N VAL A 19 8.30 4.69 -10.68
CA VAL A 19 6.97 4.49 -11.27
C VAL A 19 6.47 3.06 -11.06
N ILE A 20 7.33 2.05 -11.22
CA ILE A 20 6.94 0.63 -11.02
C ILE A 20 6.45 0.39 -9.59
N VAL A 21 7.24 0.79 -8.60
CA VAL A 21 6.89 0.52 -7.20
C VAL A 21 5.69 1.36 -6.74
N LEU A 22 5.51 2.58 -7.27
CA LEU A 22 4.30 3.38 -7.02
C LEU A 22 3.07 2.72 -7.65
N ALA A 23 3.20 2.14 -8.84
CA ALA A 23 2.11 1.40 -9.47
C ALA A 23 1.73 0.14 -8.68
N VAL A 24 2.72 -0.56 -8.12
CA VAL A 24 2.50 -1.69 -7.20
C VAL A 24 1.83 -1.22 -5.92
N ASP A 25 2.26 -0.12 -5.32
CA ASP A 25 1.62 0.39 -4.10
C ASP A 25 0.19 0.86 -4.35
N ALA A 26 -0.05 1.50 -5.49
CA ALA A 26 -1.39 1.90 -5.91
C ALA A 26 -2.31 0.68 -6.07
N SER A 27 -1.84 -0.39 -6.72
CA SER A 27 -2.63 -1.61 -6.86
C SER A 27 -2.87 -2.30 -5.52
N LEU A 28 -1.89 -2.29 -4.61
CA LEU A 28 -2.07 -2.78 -3.24
C LEU A 28 -3.09 -1.94 -2.45
N CYS A 29 -3.13 -0.62 -2.63
CA CYS A 29 -4.15 0.24 -1.99
C CYS A 29 -5.55 -0.17 -2.45
N VAL A 30 -5.77 -0.33 -3.76
CA VAL A 30 -7.07 -0.77 -4.31
C VAL A 30 -7.43 -2.16 -3.78
N LEU A 31 -6.49 -3.11 -3.85
CA LEU A 31 -6.70 -4.49 -3.45
C LEU A 31 -7.01 -4.61 -1.95
N THR A 32 -6.33 -3.85 -1.09
CA THR A 32 -6.55 -3.89 0.36
C THR A 32 -7.86 -3.25 0.77
N VAL A 33 -8.32 -2.18 0.09
CA VAL A 33 -9.69 -1.67 0.28
C VAL A 33 -10.70 -2.73 -0.12
N TRP A 34 -10.51 -3.37 -1.28
CA TRP A 34 -11.42 -4.39 -1.76
C TRP A 34 -11.51 -5.60 -0.82
N LEU A 35 -10.37 -6.08 -0.31
CA LEU A 35 -10.31 -7.09 0.73
C LEU A 35 -10.94 -6.63 2.05
N ALA A 36 -10.77 -5.36 2.45
CA ALA A 36 -11.40 -4.84 3.66
C ALA A 36 -12.93 -4.85 3.57
N TYR A 37 -13.49 -4.55 2.39
CA TYR A 37 -14.93 -4.71 2.13
C TYR A 37 -15.36 -6.17 2.18
N TYR A 38 -14.61 -7.08 1.53
CA TYR A 38 -14.90 -8.52 1.56
C TYR A 38 -14.88 -9.07 2.99
N LEU A 39 -13.86 -8.74 3.79
CA LEU A 39 -13.77 -9.15 5.19
C LEU A 39 -14.88 -8.55 6.05
N ARG A 40 -15.42 -7.39 5.68
CA ARG A 40 -16.44 -6.69 6.46
C ARG A 40 -17.87 -7.15 6.15
N LEU A 41 -18.15 -7.42 4.88
CA LEU A 41 -19.49 -7.74 4.37
C LEU A 41 -19.65 -9.24 4.10
N GLY A 42 -18.56 -9.99 3.99
CA GLY A 42 -18.59 -11.42 3.65
C GLY A 42 -18.85 -11.69 2.16
N GLU A 43 -19.02 -10.65 1.35
CA GLU A 43 -19.33 -10.74 -0.08
C GLU A 43 -18.48 -9.76 -0.90
N TRP A 44 -18.34 -10.06 -2.19
CA TRP A 44 -17.60 -9.22 -3.11
C TRP A 44 -18.45 -8.04 -3.57
N VAL A 45 -17.99 -6.82 -3.28
CA VAL A 45 -18.64 -5.58 -3.73
C VAL A 45 -17.90 -5.02 -4.93
N LYS A 46 -18.64 -4.48 -5.91
CA LYS A 46 -18.05 -3.75 -7.04
C LYS A 46 -17.35 -2.48 -6.56
N ILE A 47 -16.14 -2.24 -7.06
CA ILE A 47 -15.36 -1.04 -6.71
C ILE A 47 -16.07 0.25 -7.13
N SER A 48 -16.85 0.20 -8.23
CA SER A 48 -17.69 1.30 -8.72
C SER A 48 -18.87 1.66 -7.80
N GLY A 49 -19.07 0.92 -6.72
CA GLY A 49 -20.25 1.03 -5.86
C GLY A 49 -21.38 0.14 -6.32
N GLU A 50 -22.15 -0.34 -5.34
CA GLU A 50 -23.37 -1.12 -5.55
C GLU A 50 -24.32 -0.83 -4.38
N GLY A 51 -25.48 -0.24 -4.68
CA GLY A 51 -26.45 0.18 -3.67
C GLY A 51 -25.92 1.30 -2.77
N PHE A 52 -26.00 1.10 -1.45
CA PHE A 52 -25.57 2.08 -0.44
C PHE A 52 -24.04 2.18 -0.30
N TRP A 53 -23.30 1.11 -0.63
CA TRP A 53 -21.87 1.04 -0.40
C TRP A 53 -21.07 1.70 -1.53
N GLN A 54 -20.11 2.53 -1.16
CA GLN A 54 -19.29 3.33 -2.09
C GLN A 54 -17.78 3.10 -1.85
N PRO A 55 -17.24 1.91 -2.22
CA PRO A 55 -15.83 1.59 -2.05
C PRO A 55 -14.86 2.54 -2.76
N GLN A 56 -15.32 3.18 -3.84
CA GLN A 56 -14.58 4.18 -4.60
C GLN A 56 -14.01 5.32 -3.72
N TRP A 57 -14.76 5.80 -2.72
CA TRP A 57 -14.27 6.85 -1.82
C TRP A 57 -13.17 6.37 -0.89
N ALA A 58 -13.30 5.13 -0.39
CA ALA A 58 -12.26 4.48 0.40
C ALA A 58 -10.98 4.29 -0.43
N VAL A 59 -11.11 3.86 -1.70
CA VAL A 59 -9.98 3.74 -2.64
C VAL A 59 -9.33 5.09 -2.91
N ALA A 60 -10.13 6.11 -3.23
CA ALA A 60 -9.62 7.46 -3.52
C ALA A 60 -8.88 8.05 -2.32
N GLY A 61 -9.46 7.95 -1.11
CA GLY A 61 -8.81 8.39 0.12
C GLY A 61 -7.53 7.62 0.41
N SER A 62 -7.53 6.30 0.17
CA SER A 62 -6.35 5.45 0.36
C SER A 62 -5.22 5.88 -0.56
N LEU A 63 -5.47 6.05 -1.86
CA LEU A 63 -4.49 6.50 -2.83
C LEU A 63 -3.98 7.91 -2.53
N ALA A 64 -4.88 8.84 -2.23
CA ALA A 64 -4.56 10.24 -1.95
C ALA A 64 -3.68 10.41 -0.72
N LEU A 65 -3.81 9.55 0.30
CA LEU A 65 -2.99 9.57 1.51
C LEU A 65 -1.73 8.72 1.36
N ALA A 66 -1.85 7.50 0.86
CA ALA A 66 -0.74 6.54 0.81
C ALA A 66 0.37 7.01 -0.13
N LEU A 67 0.04 7.48 -1.34
CA LEU A 67 1.05 7.83 -2.34
C LEU A 67 1.97 8.98 -1.87
N PRO A 68 1.47 10.13 -1.37
CA PRO A 68 2.35 11.19 -0.86
C PRO A 68 3.17 10.74 0.35
N ILE A 69 2.55 9.98 1.28
CA ILE A 69 3.23 9.49 2.48
C ILE A 69 4.38 8.55 2.11
N PHE A 70 4.17 7.66 1.13
CA PHE A 70 5.20 6.73 0.66
C PHE A 70 6.31 7.43 -0.13
N ILE A 71 5.99 8.48 -0.87
CA ILE A 71 6.98 9.31 -1.56
C ILE A 71 7.85 10.07 -0.56
N VAL A 72 7.24 10.75 0.43
CA VAL A 72 7.93 11.61 1.41
C VAL A 72 8.75 10.79 2.40
N ASN A 73 8.22 9.67 2.91
CA ASN A 73 8.95 8.81 3.86
C ASN A 73 10.11 8.02 3.21
N GLY A 74 10.36 8.21 1.91
CA GLY A 74 11.62 7.81 1.30
C GLY A 74 11.82 6.29 1.20
N PHE A 75 10.75 5.51 1.01
CA PHE A 75 10.81 4.06 0.80
C PHE A 75 11.84 3.67 -0.26
N TYR A 76 12.01 4.49 -1.30
CA TYR A 76 12.99 4.28 -2.37
C TYR A 76 14.45 4.42 -1.97
N ARG A 77 14.77 5.30 -1.01
CA ARG A 77 16.14 5.43 -0.49
C ARG A 77 16.44 4.31 0.49
N ALA A 78 15.44 3.82 1.23
CA ALA A 78 15.65 2.84 2.28
C ALA A 78 15.92 1.42 1.77
N ILE A 79 15.23 0.99 0.70
CA ILE A 79 15.36 -0.37 0.14
C ILE A 79 16.79 -0.67 -0.36
N PHE A 80 17.49 0.34 -0.91
CA PHE A 80 18.83 0.16 -1.49
C PHE A 80 19.98 0.62 -0.59
N ARG A 81 19.72 1.27 0.56
CA ARG A 81 20.78 1.90 1.38
C ARG A 81 20.84 1.44 2.84
N TYR A 82 19.79 0.85 3.42
CA TYR A 82 19.78 0.50 4.84
C TYR A 82 19.56 -1.00 5.12
N SER A 83 20.18 -1.45 6.21
CA SER A 83 20.01 -2.77 6.82
C SER A 83 18.53 -3.07 7.09
N GLY A 84 18.12 -4.34 6.96
CA GLY A 84 16.71 -4.77 6.95
C GLY A 84 15.79 -4.24 8.05
N LEU A 85 16.32 -4.05 9.25
CA LEU A 85 15.57 -3.51 10.39
C LEU A 85 15.19 -2.04 10.21
N ALA A 86 16.11 -1.21 9.71
CA ALA A 86 15.85 0.21 9.49
C ALA A 86 14.80 0.41 8.39
N ALA A 87 14.86 -0.40 7.33
CA ALA A 87 13.84 -0.42 6.29
C ALA A 87 12.45 -0.77 6.86
N LEU A 88 12.37 -1.82 7.68
CA LEU A 88 11.11 -2.23 8.32
C LEU A 88 10.54 -1.12 9.23
N MET A 89 11.38 -0.47 10.03
CA MET A 89 10.95 0.65 10.88
C MET A 89 10.39 1.83 10.07
N THR A 90 10.97 2.16 8.92
CA THR A 90 10.41 3.18 8.02
C THR A 90 9.03 2.80 7.49
N ILE A 91 8.81 1.53 7.12
CA ILE A 91 7.51 1.03 6.66
C ILE A 91 6.48 1.18 7.76
N ILE A 92 6.79 0.68 8.96
CA ILE A 92 5.88 0.73 10.12
C ILE A 92 5.50 2.17 10.44
N LYS A 93 6.48 3.09 10.51
CA LYS A 93 6.20 4.52 10.78
C LYS A 93 5.30 5.15 9.73
N ALA A 94 5.61 4.94 8.45
CA ALA A 94 4.82 5.51 7.37
C ALA A 94 3.39 4.97 7.35
N VAL A 95 3.21 3.66 7.55
CA VAL A 95 1.88 3.04 7.60
C VAL A 95 1.13 3.42 8.88
N ALA A 96 1.81 3.64 10.01
CA ALA A 96 1.17 4.16 11.22
C ALA A 96 0.62 5.57 11.00
N VAL A 97 1.40 6.47 10.40
CA VAL A 97 0.93 7.83 10.05
C VAL A 97 -0.25 7.76 9.06
N TYR A 98 -0.11 6.94 8.01
CA TYR A 98 -1.20 6.70 7.06
C TYR A 98 -2.45 6.16 7.76
N GLY A 99 -2.30 5.15 8.61
CA GLY A 99 -3.41 4.48 9.29
C GLY A 99 -4.14 5.42 10.25
N LEU A 100 -3.42 6.28 10.96
CA LEU A 100 -4.03 7.30 11.80
C LEU A 100 -4.86 8.31 10.98
N LEU A 101 -4.32 8.79 9.86
CA LEU A 101 -5.04 9.73 8.98
C LEU A 101 -6.25 9.07 8.31
N TYR A 102 -6.08 7.85 7.81
CA TYR A 102 -7.15 7.10 7.16
C TYR A 102 -8.27 6.74 8.16
N ALA A 103 -7.92 6.28 9.37
CA ALA A 103 -8.89 5.99 10.42
C ALA A 103 -9.59 7.25 10.91
N SER A 104 -8.92 8.40 11.01
CA SER A 104 -9.60 9.64 11.42
C SER A 104 -10.63 10.09 10.37
N ILE A 105 -10.35 9.94 9.08
CA ILE A 105 -11.31 10.28 8.01
C ILE A 105 -12.47 9.26 7.95
N PHE A 106 -12.18 7.96 7.87
CA PHE A 106 -13.22 6.95 7.59
C PHE A 106 -13.86 6.36 8.85
N THR A 107 -13.16 6.33 9.99
CA THR A 107 -13.68 5.80 11.26
C THR A 107 -14.27 6.90 12.14
N ALA A 108 -13.54 8.00 12.33
CA ALA A 108 -13.93 9.05 13.27
C ALA A 108 -14.96 10.04 12.68
N VAL A 109 -14.66 10.63 11.51
CA VAL A 109 -15.63 11.47 10.79
C VAL A 109 -16.74 10.58 10.23
N GLY A 110 -16.37 9.52 9.53
CA GLY A 110 -17.31 8.59 8.91
C GLY A 110 -17.89 9.18 7.63
N LEU A 111 -17.73 8.44 6.53
CA LEU A 111 -18.29 8.80 5.23
C LEU A 111 -19.49 7.90 4.93
N GLU A 112 -20.57 8.49 4.43
CA GLU A 112 -21.73 7.73 3.98
C GLU A 112 -21.32 6.74 2.88
N GLY A 113 -21.82 5.51 2.97
CA GLY A 113 -21.44 4.42 2.06
C GLY A 113 -20.07 3.78 2.33
N VAL A 114 -19.32 4.20 3.37
CA VAL A 114 -18.11 3.50 3.81
C VAL A 114 -18.28 3.01 5.26
N PRO A 115 -18.26 1.69 5.52
CA PRO A 115 -18.30 1.18 6.89
C PRO A 115 -17.10 1.68 7.68
N ARG A 116 -17.33 2.25 8.87
CA ARG A 116 -16.28 2.80 9.75
C ARG A 116 -15.15 1.82 10.06
N THR A 117 -15.47 0.53 10.14
CA THR A 117 -14.49 -0.55 10.36
C THR A 117 -13.43 -0.64 9.26
N ILE A 118 -13.74 -0.21 8.03
CA ILE A 118 -12.78 -0.20 6.91
C ILE A 118 -11.64 0.78 7.19
N GLY A 119 -11.91 1.87 7.89
CA GLY A 119 -10.90 2.82 8.33
C GLY A 119 -9.81 2.19 9.21
N LEU A 120 -10.08 1.05 9.85
CA LEU A 120 -9.11 0.28 10.65
C LEU A 120 -8.58 -0.96 9.95
N ILE A 121 -9.44 -1.72 9.26
CA ILE A 121 -9.04 -2.98 8.58
C ILE A 121 -8.07 -2.67 7.44
N GLN A 122 -8.34 -1.63 6.64
CA GLN A 122 -7.55 -1.35 5.45
C GLN A 122 -6.09 -1.00 5.77
N PRO A 123 -5.77 -0.11 6.74
CA PRO A 123 -4.38 0.17 7.10
C PRO A 123 -3.60 -1.06 7.59
N MET A 124 -4.25 -1.98 8.29
CA MET A 124 -3.60 -3.23 8.75
C MET A 124 -3.26 -4.14 7.56
N LEU A 125 -4.19 -4.28 6.60
CA LEU A 125 -3.94 -5.03 5.37
C LEU A 125 -2.86 -4.36 4.51
N LEU A 126 -2.84 -3.03 4.45
CA LEU A 126 -1.82 -2.28 3.71
C LEU A 126 -0.44 -2.47 4.33
N LEU A 127 -0.31 -2.44 5.66
CA LEU A 127 0.94 -2.75 6.35
C LEU A 127 1.47 -4.12 5.93
N LEU A 128 0.61 -5.13 5.96
CA LEU A 128 0.98 -6.52 5.71
C LEU A 128 1.38 -6.73 4.25
N THR A 129 0.58 -6.21 3.31
CA THR A 129 0.82 -6.36 1.87
C THR A 129 2.02 -5.54 1.37
N VAL A 130 2.15 -4.28 1.80
CA VAL A 130 3.31 -3.45 1.46
C VAL A 130 4.57 -4.01 2.12
N GLY A 131 4.49 -4.40 3.39
CA GLY A 131 5.61 -5.05 4.11
C GLY A 131 6.09 -6.31 3.39
N ALA A 132 5.17 -7.20 3.01
CA ALA A 132 5.48 -8.42 2.27
C ALA A 132 6.07 -8.13 0.88
N SER A 133 5.46 -7.22 0.11
CA SER A 133 5.95 -6.79 -1.21
C SER A 133 7.40 -6.30 -1.14
N ARG A 134 7.73 -5.49 -0.11
CA ARG A 134 9.08 -4.96 0.08
C ARG A 134 10.09 -5.99 0.56
N MET A 135 9.70 -6.88 1.47
CA MET A 135 10.57 -7.98 1.89
C MET A 135 10.88 -8.91 0.72
N LEU A 136 9.87 -9.28 -0.08
CA LEU A 136 10.05 -10.10 -1.28
C LEU A 136 10.96 -9.43 -2.31
N ALA A 137 10.73 -8.15 -2.63
CA ALA A 137 11.59 -7.39 -3.53
C ALA A 137 13.05 -7.35 -3.02
N ARG A 138 13.25 -7.25 -1.72
CA ARG A 138 14.58 -7.28 -1.10
C ARG A 138 15.22 -8.66 -1.16
N PHE A 139 14.51 -9.75 -0.85
CA PHE A 139 15.05 -11.10 -0.98
C PHE A 139 15.46 -11.39 -2.43
N TRP A 140 14.69 -10.90 -3.38
CA TRP A 140 14.95 -11.07 -4.81
C TRP A 140 16.17 -10.26 -5.30
N LEU A 141 16.37 -9.05 -4.77
CA LEU A 141 17.48 -8.16 -5.17
C LEU A 141 18.75 -8.34 -4.33
N GLY A 142 18.64 -8.76 -3.07
CA GLY A 142 19.75 -8.98 -2.14
C GLY A 142 20.31 -10.40 -2.15
N GLY A 143 19.72 -11.31 -2.95
CA GLY A 143 20.28 -12.61 -3.30
C GLY A 143 21.19 -12.59 -4.54
N VAL A 144 21.64 -11.39 -4.96
CA VAL A 144 22.61 -11.14 -6.04
C VAL A 144 23.85 -10.50 -5.45
#